data_AF-A0A7X7MRP6-F1
#
_entry.id   AF-A0A7X7MRP6-F1
#
_cell.length_a   1.000
_cell.length_b   1.000
_cell.length_c   1.000
_cell.angle_alpha   90.00
_cell.angle_beta   90.00
_cell.angle_gamma   90.00
#
_symmetry.space_group_name_H-M   'P 1'
#
loop_
_entity.id
_entity.type
_entity.pdbx_description
1 polymer ?
#
loop_
_entity_poly.entity_id
_entity_poly.type
_entity_poly.pdbx_seq_one_letter_code
_entity_poly.pdbx_strand_id
1 'polypeptide(L)'
;MNQAAEILDPEVLPMTGTPGGPTALPSAALQILKETGVEQSTATQLRFAFNEMFGQAERWMSQAQAIRVTDVSQVREMKMAREVRLALRQIRCDAENTRKRLKSDALAKGKAIDGIANVLKALIEPAEKHLQEQEDFAKRVEEQRIAALNESRKLALSAYMDVSGLCENLAALSQEQFDAMLYGAQQKRVREAEAAAEAERLRLAEAERARKEAEALEEKRKAELAEARKRAAEEARARIEAERKADLERMERARIENELAQQRAIARAEKAEADRQAAEREAAARRAAQAPDREKVLAFAASVRRLAVPALSSPAGARAQAELSAKVEGFARWVENAVAETL
;
A
#
# COMPACT_ATOMS: atom_id res chain seq x y z
N MET A 1 -25.90 -100.14 35.37
CA MET A 1 -25.45 -101.40 34.75
C MET A 1 -23.92 -101.35 34.74
N ASN A 2 -23.27 -101.59 35.88
CA ASN A 2 -22.82 -102.89 36.43
C ASN A 2 -21.92 -103.68 35.48
N GLN A 3 -20.60 -103.61 35.76
CA GLN A 3 -19.57 -104.67 35.86
C GLN A 3 -18.21 -103.96 35.76
N ALA A 4 -17.43 -103.70 36.82
CA ALA A 4 -16.79 -104.57 37.80
C ALA A 4 -15.80 -105.58 37.18
N ALA A 5 -14.52 -105.20 37.13
CA ALA A 5 -13.30 -106.02 37.07
C ALA A 5 -12.12 -105.02 36.96
N GLU A 6 -11.02 -105.04 37.71
CA GLU A 6 -10.50 -105.94 38.73
C GLU A 6 -9.33 -105.18 39.37
N ILE A 7 -9.27 -105.16 40.70
CA ILE A 7 -8.10 -104.69 41.45
C ILE A 7 -7.08 -105.83 41.39
N LEU A 8 -5.86 -105.55 40.94
CA LEU A 8 -4.72 -106.46 41.08
C LEU A 8 -3.46 -105.67 41.47
N ASP A 9 -2.81 -106.19 42.51
CA ASP A 9 -1.80 -105.62 43.38
C ASP A 9 -0.53 -105.03 42.72
N PRO A 10 0.15 -104.07 43.39
CA PRO A 10 1.47 -103.60 43.01
C PRO A 10 2.55 -104.45 43.71
N GLU A 11 2.73 -105.72 43.33
CA GLU A 11 3.87 -106.49 43.84
C GLU A 11 4.32 -107.62 42.90
N VAL A 12 5.10 -107.26 41.87
CA VAL A 12 6.19 -108.12 41.37
C VAL A 12 7.34 -107.21 40.91
N LEU A 13 8.10 -106.69 41.87
CA LEU A 13 9.50 -106.32 41.65
C LEU A 13 10.33 -107.61 41.72
N PRO A 14 10.97 -108.08 40.63
CA PRO A 14 12.12 -108.95 40.79
C PRO A 14 13.28 -108.10 41.31
N MET A 15 13.62 -108.36 42.56
CA MET A 15 14.83 -107.93 43.24
C MET A 15 16.10 -108.27 42.44
N THR A 16 17.00 -107.28 42.38
CA THR A 16 18.47 -107.38 42.36
C THR A 16 19.10 -108.41 41.42
N GLY A 17 19.33 -107.99 40.17
CA GLY A 17 20.38 -108.48 39.29
C GLY A 17 21.23 -107.30 38.78
N THR A 18 22.54 -107.42 38.96
CA THR A 18 23.66 -106.50 38.67
C THR A 18 23.52 -105.65 37.37
N PRO A 19 23.86 -104.34 37.39
CA PRO A 19 23.78 -103.46 36.23
C PRO A 19 25.04 -103.59 35.35
N GLY A 20 24.92 -104.16 34.15
CA GLY A 20 26.07 -104.33 33.26
C GLY A 20 25.75 -104.86 31.85
N GLY A 21 25.15 -104.01 31.01
CA GLY A 21 25.20 -104.06 29.53
C GLY A 21 24.04 -104.73 28.79
N PRO A 22 23.83 -104.44 27.48
CA PRO A 22 23.58 -103.14 26.84
C PRO A 22 22.32 -103.26 25.96
N THR A 23 21.15 -102.79 26.39
CA THR A 23 19.95 -102.85 25.52
C THR A 23 18.82 -101.88 25.88
N ALA A 24 19.00 -101.00 26.85
CA ALA A 24 17.96 -100.07 27.28
C ALA A 24 18.39 -98.63 26.99
N LEU A 25 17.48 -97.87 26.39
CA LEU A 25 17.64 -96.42 26.24
C LEU A 25 17.90 -95.75 27.59
N PRO A 26 18.77 -94.74 27.64
CA PRO A 26 19.03 -94.00 28.87
C PRO A 26 17.74 -93.42 29.46
N SER A 27 17.64 -93.39 30.79
CA SER A 27 16.46 -92.86 31.52
C SER A 27 16.06 -91.46 31.06
N ALA A 28 17.03 -90.61 30.71
CA ALA A 28 16.78 -89.27 30.16
C ALA A 28 16.01 -89.30 28.82
N ALA A 29 16.34 -90.23 27.91
CA ALA A 29 15.63 -90.37 26.64
C ALA A 29 14.20 -90.90 26.83
N LEU A 30 14.00 -91.78 27.82
CA LEU A 30 12.67 -92.29 28.17
C LEU A 30 11.78 -91.22 28.80
N GLN A 31 12.37 -90.30 29.58
CA GLN A 31 11.66 -89.17 30.18
C GLN A 31 11.17 -88.18 29.12
N ILE A 32 12.01 -87.87 28.11
CA ILE A 32 11.61 -87.00 26.98
C ILE A 32 10.38 -87.55 26.25
N LEU A 33 10.31 -88.87 26.03
CA LEU A 33 9.15 -89.49 25.39
C LEU A 33 7.87 -89.42 26.24
N LYS A 34 8.00 -89.42 27.56
CA LYS A 34 6.84 -89.26 28.47
C LYS A 34 6.36 -87.82 28.49
N GLU A 35 7.27 -86.85 28.51
CA GLU A 35 6.96 -85.41 28.60
C GLU A 35 6.40 -84.85 27.28
N THR A 36 6.81 -85.39 26.13
CA THR A 36 6.38 -84.89 24.81
C THR A 36 4.98 -85.35 24.38
N GLY A 37 4.34 -86.26 25.13
CA GLY A 37 2.96 -86.70 24.86
C GLY A 37 2.76 -87.38 23.51
N VAL A 38 3.83 -87.93 22.93
CA VAL A 38 3.77 -88.64 21.64
C VAL A 38 2.96 -89.93 21.76
N GLU A 39 2.26 -90.30 20.68
CA GLU A 39 1.48 -91.54 20.62
C GLU A 39 2.34 -92.76 20.99
N GLN A 40 1.77 -93.71 21.73
CA GLN A 40 2.50 -94.87 22.25
C GLN A 40 3.18 -95.72 21.15
N SER A 41 2.54 -95.82 19.98
CA SER A 41 3.10 -96.48 18.80
C SER A 41 4.36 -95.75 18.29
N THR A 42 4.29 -94.43 18.15
CA THR A 42 5.39 -93.55 17.74
C THR A 42 6.52 -93.56 18.76
N ALA A 43 6.20 -93.50 20.06
CA ALA A 43 7.18 -93.64 21.13
C ALA A 43 7.94 -94.96 21.04
N THR A 44 7.25 -96.06 20.73
CA THR A 44 7.87 -97.39 20.56
C THR A 44 8.78 -97.44 19.33
N GLN A 45 8.36 -96.84 18.21
CA GLN A 45 9.19 -96.75 17.00
C GLN A 45 10.46 -95.93 17.23
N LEU A 46 10.36 -94.77 17.90
CA LEU A 46 11.50 -93.94 18.27
C LEU A 46 12.46 -94.70 19.18
N ARG A 47 11.93 -95.46 20.15
CA ARG A 47 12.77 -96.28 21.02
C ARG A 47 13.56 -97.30 20.21
N PHE A 48 12.89 -98.09 19.38
CA PHE A 48 13.53 -99.11 18.57
C PHE A 48 14.59 -98.54 17.63
N ALA A 49 14.29 -97.41 16.98
CA ALA A 49 15.19 -96.79 16.00
C ALA A 49 16.52 -96.30 16.59
N PHE A 50 16.56 -95.90 17.87
CA PHE A 50 17.78 -95.38 18.51
C PHE A 50 18.47 -96.37 19.47
N ASN A 51 17.78 -97.42 19.91
CA ASN A 51 18.28 -98.33 20.95
C ASN A 51 19.64 -98.94 20.62
N GLU A 52 19.82 -99.42 19.40
CA GLU A 52 21.08 -100.04 18.98
C GLU A 52 22.24 -99.03 19.00
N MET A 53 22.01 -97.79 18.55
CA MET A 53 23.02 -96.73 18.54
C MET A 53 23.45 -96.34 19.95
N PHE A 54 22.53 -96.31 20.92
CA PHE A 54 22.88 -96.10 22.33
C PHE A 54 23.73 -97.25 22.88
N GLY A 55 23.36 -98.50 22.60
CA GLY A 55 24.16 -99.66 23.02
C GLY A 55 25.56 -99.68 22.41
N GLN A 56 25.70 -99.31 21.13
CA GLN A 56 27.01 -99.17 20.49
C GLN A 56 27.82 -98.01 21.10
N ALA A 57 27.18 -96.85 21.33
CA ALA A 57 27.83 -95.68 21.91
C ALA A 57 28.39 -95.97 23.31
N GLU A 58 27.62 -96.63 24.17
CA GLU A 58 28.08 -97.01 25.52
C GLU A 58 29.34 -97.87 25.49
N ARG A 59 29.38 -98.88 24.62
CA ARG A 59 30.56 -99.75 24.46
C ARG A 59 31.80 -98.97 24.05
N TRP A 60 31.67 -98.10 23.05
CA TRP A 60 32.78 -97.26 22.58
C TRP A 60 33.17 -96.19 23.60
N MET A 61 32.23 -95.66 24.40
CA MET A 61 32.52 -94.72 25.48
C MET A 61 33.31 -95.37 26.61
N SER A 62 32.96 -96.60 27.02
CA SER A 62 33.75 -97.35 28.01
C SER A 62 35.17 -97.61 27.53
N GLN A 63 35.35 -97.96 26.25
CA GLN A 63 36.67 -98.11 25.64
C GLN A 63 37.43 -96.78 25.57
N ALA A 64 36.75 -95.68 25.24
CA ALA A 64 37.35 -94.35 25.21
C ALA A 64 37.90 -93.93 26.57
N GLN A 65 37.15 -94.20 27.66
CA GLN A 65 37.56 -93.88 29.03
C GLN A 65 38.78 -94.69 29.50
N ALA A 66 38.93 -95.91 28.99
CA ALA A 66 40.07 -96.77 29.32
C ALA A 66 41.38 -96.36 28.62
N ILE A 67 41.31 -95.57 27.54
CA ILE A 67 42.50 -95.17 26.77
C ILE A 67 43.13 -93.93 27.41
N ARG A 68 44.38 -94.07 27.86
CA ARG A 68 45.20 -92.96 28.36
C ARG A 68 46.56 -92.99 27.67
N VAL A 69 46.83 -91.97 26.85
CA VAL A 69 48.13 -91.77 26.20
C VAL A 69 48.94 -90.79 27.03
N THR A 70 50.10 -91.22 27.54
CA THR A 70 51.00 -90.41 28.38
C THR A 70 52.35 -90.15 27.71
N ASP A 71 52.73 -90.96 26.72
CA ASP A 71 54.01 -90.85 26.02
C ASP A 71 53.87 -91.08 24.51
N VAL A 72 54.75 -90.45 23.72
CA VAL A 72 54.69 -90.46 22.24
C VAL A 72 55.04 -91.84 21.66
N SER A 73 55.75 -92.70 22.38
CA SER A 73 56.04 -94.08 21.95
C SER A 73 54.83 -95.01 21.96
N GLN A 74 53.72 -94.62 22.61
CA GLN A 74 52.47 -95.40 22.74
C GLN A 74 51.62 -95.38 21.45
N VAL A 75 52.21 -95.84 20.34
CA VAL A 75 51.61 -95.79 18.99
C VAL A 75 50.33 -96.63 18.88
N ARG A 76 50.22 -97.72 19.66
CA ARG A 76 49.04 -98.59 19.64
C ARG A 76 47.82 -97.90 20.27
N GLU A 77 48.02 -97.26 21.41
CA GLU A 77 47.00 -96.53 22.16
C GLU A 77 46.49 -95.33 21.36
N MET A 78 47.39 -94.62 20.66
CA MET A 78 47.01 -93.53 19.75
C MET A 78 46.17 -94.02 18.56
N LYS A 79 46.49 -95.19 17.98
CA LYS A 79 45.68 -95.80 16.91
C LYS A 79 44.29 -96.21 17.43
N MET A 80 44.23 -96.87 18.59
CA MET A 80 42.98 -97.24 19.25
C MET A 80 42.12 -96.00 19.55
N ALA A 81 42.72 -94.92 20.06
CA ALA A 81 42.03 -93.66 20.30
C ALA A 81 41.41 -93.08 19.02
N ARG A 82 42.14 -93.15 17.89
CA ARG A 82 41.63 -92.71 16.59
C ARG A 82 40.45 -93.56 16.12
N GLU A 83 40.53 -94.88 16.25
CA GLU A 83 39.47 -95.81 15.87
C GLU A 83 38.20 -95.57 16.69
N VAL A 84 38.32 -95.52 18.02
CA VAL A 84 37.20 -95.24 18.93
C VAL A 84 36.57 -93.88 18.61
N ARG A 85 37.38 -92.82 18.36
CA ARG A 85 36.87 -91.51 17.96
C ARG A 85 36.09 -91.56 16.64
N LEU A 86 36.58 -92.31 15.65
CA LEU A 86 35.91 -92.43 14.36
C LEU A 86 34.61 -93.23 14.48
N ALA A 87 34.59 -94.30 15.28
CA ALA A 87 33.38 -95.07 15.57
C ALA A 87 32.31 -94.21 16.27
N LEU A 88 32.68 -93.45 17.30
CA LEU A 88 31.78 -92.51 17.97
C LEU A 88 31.27 -91.41 17.01
N ARG A 89 32.14 -90.90 16.13
CA ARG A 89 31.73 -89.94 15.08
C ARG A 89 30.70 -90.57 14.14
N GLN A 90 30.90 -91.83 13.74
CA GLN A 90 29.98 -92.53 12.84
C GLN A 90 28.59 -92.66 13.49
N ILE A 91 28.52 -93.12 14.74
CA ILE A 91 27.25 -93.22 15.50
C ILE A 91 26.53 -91.87 15.58
N ARG A 92 27.27 -90.78 15.81
CA ARG A 92 26.69 -89.43 15.81
C ARG A 92 26.09 -89.05 14.45
N CYS A 93 26.76 -89.39 13.35
CA CYS A 93 26.25 -89.13 12.00
C CYS A 93 25.00 -89.96 11.70
N ASP A 94 24.98 -91.24 12.11
CA ASP A 94 23.85 -92.14 11.89
C ASP A 94 22.61 -91.74 12.71
N ALA A 95 22.82 -91.24 13.93
CA ALA A 95 21.75 -90.66 14.74
C ALA A 95 21.10 -89.45 14.06
N GLU A 96 21.89 -88.53 13.49
CA GLU A 96 21.35 -87.36 12.78
C GLU A 96 20.64 -87.74 11.48
N ASN A 97 21.15 -88.73 10.75
CA ASN A 97 20.48 -89.27 9.56
C ASN A 97 19.13 -89.92 9.92
N THR A 98 19.10 -90.70 10.99
CA THR A 98 17.89 -91.34 11.51
C THR A 98 16.87 -90.29 11.97
N ARG A 99 17.31 -89.23 12.67
CA ARG A 99 16.46 -88.10 13.04
C ARG A 99 15.84 -87.42 11.82
N LYS A 100 16.64 -87.12 10.79
CA LYS A 100 16.15 -86.50 9.55
C LYS A 100 15.12 -87.38 8.84
N ARG A 101 15.38 -88.69 8.75
CA ARG A 101 14.45 -89.67 8.15
C ARG A 101 13.13 -89.75 8.92
N LEU A 102 13.17 -89.88 10.24
CA LEU A 102 11.94 -89.97 11.04
C LEU A 102 11.14 -88.66 11.04
N LYS A 103 11.80 -87.51 10.86
CA LYS A 103 11.15 -86.19 10.78
C LYS A 103 10.58 -85.88 9.40
N SER A 104 11.01 -86.53 8.32
CA SER A 104 10.60 -86.17 6.95
C SER A 104 9.09 -86.29 6.76
N ASP A 105 8.50 -87.37 7.27
CA ASP A 105 7.09 -87.67 7.04
C ASP A 105 6.19 -86.70 7.81
N ALA A 106 6.57 -86.33 9.03
CA ALA A 106 5.90 -85.30 9.81
C ALA A 106 5.99 -83.92 9.13
N LEU A 107 7.13 -83.57 8.55
CA LEU A 107 7.30 -82.31 7.81
C LEU A 107 6.48 -82.31 6.52
N ALA A 108 6.45 -83.41 5.78
CA ALA A 108 5.64 -83.55 4.58
C ALA A 108 4.14 -83.46 4.90
N LYS A 109 3.70 -84.14 5.97
CA LYS A 109 2.32 -84.07 6.47
C LYS A 109 1.93 -82.66 6.90
N GLY A 110 2.80 -81.96 7.65
CA GLY A 110 2.58 -80.56 8.03
C GLY A 110 2.39 -79.66 6.80
N LYS A 111 3.31 -79.75 5.83
CA LYS A 111 3.21 -79.01 4.56
C LYS A 111 1.93 -79.33 3.78
N ALA A 112 1.50 -80.59 3.78
CA ALA A 112 0.26 -80.99 3.11
C ALA A 112 -0.98 -80.39 3.80
N ILE A 113 -1.03 -80.40 5.13
CA ILE A 113 -2.11 -79.79 5.91
C ILE A 113 -2.17 -78.28 5.64
N ASP A 114 -1.04 -77.59 5.73
CA ASP A 114 -0.96 -76.16 5.46
C ASP A 114 -1.36 -75.83 4.02
N GLY A 115 -0.92 -76.63 3.05
CA GLY A 115 -1.29 -76.49 1.65
C GLY A 115 -2.81 -76.61 1.44
N ILE A 116 -3.44 -77.65 2.00
CA ILE A 116 -4.89 -77.85 1.91
C ILE A 116 -5.65 -76.69 2.58
N ALA A 117 -5.21 -76.26 3.77
CA ALA A 117 -5.82 -75.14 4.48
C ALA A 117 -5.75 -73.84 3.67
N ASN A 118 -4.61 -73.56 3.03
CA ASN A 118 -4.43 -72.38 2.19
C ASN A 118 -5.32 -72.43 0.93
N VAL A 119 -5.46 -73.59 0.30
CA VAL A 119 -6.39 -73.76 -0.84
C VAL A 119 -7.82 -73.52 -0.41
N LEU A 120 -8.24 -74.08 0.73
CA LEU A 120 -9.58 -73.88 1.28
C LEU A 120 -9.83 -72.39 1.57
N LYS A 121 -8.87 -71.72 2.19
CA LYS A 121 -8.94 -70.29 2.49
C LYS A 121 -9.07 -69.44 1.22
N ALA A 122 -8.24 -69.71 0.21
CA ALA A 122 -8.28 -68.99 -1.07
C ALA A 122 -9.60 -69.19 -1.84
N LEU A 123 -10.30 -70.31 -1.62
CA LEU A 123 -11.63 -70.56 -2.18
C LEU A 123 -12.73 -69.77 -1.44
N ILE A 124 -12.65 -69.73 -0.10
CA ILE A 124 -13.70 -69.16 0.75
C ILE A 124 -13.63 -67.63 0.78
N GLU A 125 -12.45 -67.03 0.89
CA GLU A 125 -12.30 -65.57 1.06
C GLU A 125 -12.99 -64.73 -0.03
N PRO A 126 -12.88 -65.05 -1.34
CA PRO A 126 -13.60 -64.30 -2.37
C PRO A 126 -15.12 -64.45 -2.26
N ALA A 127 -15.60 -65.63 -1.85
CA ALA A 127 -17.03 -65.89 -1.68
C ALA A 127 -17.59 -65.12 -0.46
N GLU A 128 -16.88 -65.12 0.66
CA GLU A 128 -17.22 -64.31 1.83
C GLU A 128 -17.24 -62.82 1.49
N LYS A 129 -16.22 -62.33 0.76
CA LYS A 129 -16.19 -60.94 0.30
C LYS A 129 -17.39 -60.60 -0.59
N HIS A 130 -17.73 -61.47 -1.54
CA HIS A 130 -18.90 -61.26 -2.39
C HIS A 130 -20.20 -61.21 -1.58
N LEU A 131 -20.38 -62.14 -0.63
CA LEU A 131 -21.56 -62.17 0.24
C LEU A 131 -21.62 -60.95 1.17
N GLN A 132 -20.48 -60.49 1.69
CA GLN A 132 -20.38 -59.26 2.47
C GLN A 132 -20.79 -58.04 1.62
N GLU A 133 -20.35 -57.97 0.36
CA GLU A 133 -20.77 -56.91 -0.58
C GLU A 133 -22.28 -56.92 -0.85
N GLN A 134 -22.92 -58.10 -0.81
CA GLN A 134 -24.38 -58.23 -0.89
C GLN A 134 -25.08 -57.83 0.42
N GLU A 135 -24.56 -58.22 1.57
CA GLU A 135 -25.09 -57.81 2.88
C GLU A 135 -25.04 -56.28 3.04
N ASP A 136 -23.91 -55.68 2.67
CA ASP A 136 -23.71 -54.24 2.73
C ASP A 136 -24.33 -53.50 1.55
N PHE A 137 -24.98 -54.18 0.59
CA PHE A 137 -25.62 -53.52 -0.55
C PHE A 137 -26.68 -52.51 -0.11
N ALA A 138 -27.57 -52.89 0.81
CA ALA A 138 -28.60 -51.99 1.32
C ALA A 138 -27.99 -50.76 2.03
N LYS A 139 -26.93 -50.97 2.82
CA LYS A 139 -26.20 -49.87 3.49
C LYS A 139 -25.53 -48.96 2.46
N ARG A 140 -24.84 -49.50 1.46
CA ARG A 140 -24.18 -48.73 0.38
C ARG A 140 -25.19 -47.93 -0.43
N VAL A 141 -26.32 -48.51 -0.78
CA VAL A 141 -27.38 -47.82 -1.53
C VAL A 141 -27.96 -46.68 -0.69
N GLU A 142 -28.21 -46.89 0.61
CA GLU A 142 -28.72 -45.81 1.47
C GLU A 142 -27.66 -44.73 1.71
N GLU A 143 -26.40 -45.09 1.93
CA GLU A 143 -25.29 -44.12 2.03
C GLU A 143 -25.14 -43.29 0.74
N GLN A 144 -25.24 -43.93 -0.43
CA GLN A 144 -25.24 -43.24 -1.71
C GLN A 144 -26.46 -42.31 -1.86
N ARG A 145 -27.65 -42.75 -1.42
CA ARG A 145 -28.88 -41.94 -1.45
C ARG A 145 -28.74 -40.71 -0.55
N ILE A 146 -28.22 -40.89 0.67
CA ILE A 146 -27.97 -39.80 1.63
C ILE A 146 -26.92 -38.84 1.08
N ALA A 147 -25.82 -39.34 0.51
CA ALA A 147 -24.79 -38.51 -0.09
C ALA A 147 -25.32 -37.70 -1.29
N ALA A 148 -26.07 -38.34 -2.18
CA ALA A 148 -26.70 -37.67 -3.32
C ALA A 148 -27.72 -36.61 -2.88
N LEU A 149 -28.51 -36.90 -1.85
CA LEU A 149 -29.44 -35.92 -1.26
C LEU A 149 -28.67 -34.72 -0.66
N ASN A 150 -27.59 -34.99 0.07
CA ASN A 150 -26.76 -33.94 0.67
C ASN A 150 -26.16 -33.02 -0.40
N GLU A 151 -25.59 -33.59 -1.46
CA GLU A 151 -25.01 -32.81 -2.57
C GLU A 151 -26.07 -32.01 -3.34
N SER A 152 -27.25 -32.60 -3.61
CA SER A 152 -28.38 -31.89 -4.22
C SER A 152 -28.82 -30.68 -3.37
N ARG A 153 -28.92 -30.87 -2.04
CA ARG A 153 -29.27 -29.82 -1.09
C ARG A 153 -28.20 -28.72 -1.01
N LYS A 154 -26.91 -29.07 -1.00
CA LYS A 154 -25.81 -28.10 -1.06
C LYS A 154 -25.86 -27.27 -2.34
N LEU A 155 -26.08 -27.92 -3.49
CA LEU A 155 -26.17 -27.25 -4.77
C LEU A 155 -27.32 -26.23 -4.78
N ALA A 156 -28.49 -26.62 -4.29
CA ALA A 156 -29.65 -25.72 -4.19
C ALA A 156 -29.38 -24.50 -3.29
N LEU A 157 -28.72 -24.68 -2.14
CA LEU A 157 -28.37 -23.56 -1.24
C LEU A 157 -27.24 -22.69 -1.77
N SER A 158 -26.28 -23.27 -2.51
CA SER A 158 -25.12 -22.54 -3.06
C SER A 158 -25.50 -21.39 -4.00
N ALA A 159 -26.70 -21.46 -4.60
CA ALA A 159 -27.23 -20.38 -5.43
C ALA A 159 -27.60 -19.11 -4.63
N TYR A 160 -27.76 -19.22 -3.31
CA TYR A 160 -28.25 -18.14 -2.45
C TYR A 160 -27.31 -17.77 -1.30
N MET A 161 -26.40 -18.66 -0.91
CA MET A 161 -25.43 -18.42 0.16
C MET A 161 -24.15 -19.24 -0.03
N ASP A 162 -23.08 -18.85 0.65
CA ASP A 162 -21.86 -19.66 0.73
C ASP A 162 -22.11 -20.90 1.60
N VAL A 163 -21.94 -22.07 1.02
CA VAL A 163 -22.14 -23.38 1.65
C VAL A 163 -20.81 -24.04 2.05
N SER A 164 -19.67 -23.42 1.72
CA SER A 164 -18.33 -24.00 1.95
C SER A 164 -17.98 -24.18 3.43
N GLY A 165 -18.60 -23.38 4.30
CA GLY A 165 -18.44 -23.46 5.76
C GLY A 165 -19.47 -24.32 6.49
N LEU A 166 -20.41 -24.95 5.78
CA LEU A 166 -21.44 -25.80 6.40
C LEU A 166 -20.83 -27.15 6.78
N CYS A 167 -20.62 -27.34 8.09
CA CYS A 167 -20.16 -28.60 8.69
C CYS A 167 -21.26 -29.68 8.73
N GLU A 168 -22.53 -29.28 8.57
CA GLU A 168 -23.68 -30.16 8.76
C GLU A 168 -23.98 -31.02 7.53
N ASN A 169 -24.30 -32.29 7.76
CA ASN A 169 -24.87 -33.15 6.72
C ASN A 169 -26.32 -32.72 6.46
N LEU A 170 -26.55 -31.97 5.37
CA LEU A 170 -27.87 -31.47 5.01
C LEU A 170 -28.87 -32.59 4.72
N ALA A 171 -28.42 -33.79 4.39
CA ALA A 171 -29.33 -34.93 4.23
C ALA A 171 -29.96 -35.41 5.55
N ALA A 172 -29.38 -35.07 6.70
CA ALA A 172 -29.95 -35.39 8.00
C ALA A 172 -31.14 -34.49 8.38
N LEU A 173 -31.29 -33.33 7.72
CA LEU A 173 -32.42 -32.42 7.95
C LEU A 173 -33.72 -33.04 7.40
N SER A 174 -34.83 -32.81 8.10
CA SER A 174 -36.14 -33.10 7.52
C SER A 174 -36.35 -32.25 6.27
N GLN A 175 -37.24 -32.70 5.38
CA GLN A 175 -37.55 -31.93 4.17
C GLN A 175 -38.06 -30.53 4.51
N GLU A 176 -38.92 -30.40 5.53
CA GLU A 176 -39.45 -29.13 6.02
C GLU A 176 -38.36 -28.19 6.54
N GLN A 177 -37.38 -28.72 7.28
CA GLN A 177 -36.24 -27.94 7.77
C GLN A 177 -35.36 -27.43 6.62
N PHE A 178 -35.12 -28.29 5.62
CA PHE A 178 -34.36 -27.89 4.44
C PHE A 178 -35.11 -26.82 3.63
N ASP A 179 -36.41 -26.99 3.42
CA ASP A 179 -37.22 -26.02 2.67
C ASP A 179 -37.30 -24.67 3.39
N ALA A 180 -37.41 -24.67 4.72
CA ALA A 180 -37.35 -23.45 5.52
C ALA A 180 -35.98 -22.74 5.40
N MET A 181 -34.88 -23.51 5.41
CA MET A 181 -33.53 -22.97 5.23
C MET A 181 -33.35 -22.38 3.81
N LEU A 182 -33.79 -23.10 2.78
CA LEU A 182 -33.74 -22.65 1.39
C LEU A 182 -34.56 -21.37 1.19
N TYR A 183 -35.78 -21.34 1.72
CA TYR A 183 -36.63 -20.16 1.68
C TYR A 183 -36.00 -18.97 2.42
N GLY A 184 -35.39 -19.20 3.59
CA GLY A 184 -34.67 -18.17 4.33
C GLY A 184 -33.49 -17.59 3.54
N ALA A 185 -32.70 -18.44 2.89
CA ALA A 185 -31.58 -18.02 2.04
C ALA A 185 -32.06 -17.23 0.80
N GLN A 186 -33.14 -17.69 0.16
CA GLN A 186 -33.78 -16.97 -0.94
C GLN A 186 -34.24 -15.58 -0.52
N GLN A 187 -34.97 -15.48 0.60
CA GLN A 187 -35.50 -14.21 1.09
C GLN A 187 -34.40 -13.23 1.49
N LYS A 188 -33.30 -13.74 2.07
CA LYS A 188 -32.13 -12.91 2.35
C LYS A 188 -31.56 -12.29 1.07
N ARG A 189 -31.37 -13.09 0.02
CA ARG A 189 -30.83 -12.60 -1.26
C ARG A 189 -31.75 -11.59 -1.94
N VAL A 190 -33.08 -11.80 -1.86
CA VAL A 190 -34.07 -10.84 -2.36
C VAL A 190 -33.96 -9.52 -1.60
N ARG A 191 -33.94 -9.56 -0.26
CA ARG A 191 -33.80 -8.35 0.57
C ARG A 191 -32.50 -7.60 0.32
N GLU A 192 -31.38 -8.32 0.15
CA GLU A 192 -30.08 -7.72 -0.17
C GLU A 192 -30.10 -7.07 -1.56
N ALA A 193 -30.73 -7.70 -2.55
CA ALA A 193 -30.89 -7.13 -3.88
C ALA A 193 -31.80 -5.89 -3.87
N GLU A 194 -32.92 -5.93 -3.14
CA GLU A 194 -33.83 -4.78 -2.96
C GLU A 194 -33.12 -3.62 -2.23
N ALA A 195 -32.40 -3.90 -1.15
CA ALA A 195 -31.64 -2.90 -0.42
C ALA A 195 -30.51 -2.30 -1.27
N ALA A 196 -29.82 -3.11 -2.08
CA ALA A 196 -28.81 -2.62 -3.02
C ALA A 196 -29.44 -1.73 -4.10
N ALA A 197 -30.59 -2.13 -4.66
CA ALA A 197 -31.31 -1.33 -5.65
C ALA A 197 -31.83 -0.01 -5.05
N GLU A 198 -32.35 -0.03 -3.81
CA GLU A 198 -32.78 1.18 -3.12
C GLU A 198 -31.60 2.11 -2.81
N ALA A 199 -30.48 1.57 -2.32
CA ALA A 199 -29.26 2.32 -2.10
C ALA A 199 -28.73 2.95 -3.39
N GLU A 200 -28.78 2.24 -4.52
CA GLU A 200 -28.42 2.78 -5.82
C GLU A 200 -29.36 3.89 -6.28
N ARG A 201 -30.69 3.70 -6.11
CA ARG A 201 -31.68 4.75 -6.41
C ARG A 201 -31.46 6.00 -5.57
N LEU A 202 -31.14 5.84 -4.29
CA LEU A 202 -30.86 6.97 -3.41
C LEU A 202 -29.58 7.70 -3.84
N ARG A 203 -28.51 6.97 -4.17
CA ARG A 203 -27.27 7.56 -4.69
C ARG A 203 -27.46 8.32 -5.99
N LEU A 204 -28.27 7.77 -6.91
CA LEU A 204 -28.60 8.46 -8.17
C LEU A 204 -29.43 9.73 -7.90
N ALA A 205 -30.41 9.67 -7.00
CA ALA A 205 -31.21 10.84 -6.63
C ALA A 205 -30.37 11.93 -5.94
N GLU A 206 -29.45 11.56 -5.05
CA GLU A 206 -28.51 12.50 -4.42
C GLU A 206 -27.55 13.11 -5.45
N ALA A 207 -27.01 12.32 -6.37
CA ALA A 207 -26.17 12.81 -7.45
C ALA A 207 -26.92 13.78 -8.37
N GLU A 208 -28.20 13.51 -8.68
CA GLU A 208 -29.05 14.41 -9.47
C GLU A 208 -29.33 15.71 -8.72
N ARG A 209 -29.66 15.65 -7.42
CA ARG A 209 -29.84 16.86 -6.58
C ARG A 209 -28.56 17.69 -6.52
N ALA A 210 -27.42 17.06 -6.28
CA ALA A 210 -26.12 17.73 -6.27
C ALA A 210 -25.80 18.40 -7.62
N ARG A 211 -26.13 17.76 -8.75
CA ARG A 211 -26.00 18.37 -10.08
C ARG A 211 -26.90 19.59 -10.25
N LYS A 212 -28.19 19.49 -9.87
CA LYS A 212 -29.14 20.61 -9.94
C LYS A 212 -28.72 21.77 -9.04
N GLU A 213 -28.22 21.49 -7.84
CA GLU A 213 -27.69 22.51 -6.92
C GLU A 213 -26.42 23.16 -7.47
N ALA A 214 -25.51 22.39 -8.06
CA ALA A 214 -24.31 22.92 -8.70
C ALA A 214 -24.65 23.80 -9.92
N GLU A 215 -25.59 23.37 -10.76
CA GLU A 215 -26.09 24.15 -11.90
C GLU A 215 -26.78 25.44 -11.43
N ALA A 216 -27.62 25.37 -10.40
CA ALA A 216 -28.26 26.56 -9.82
C ALA A 216 -27.23 27.52 -9.20
N LEU A 217 -26.15 27.02 -8.58
CA LEU A 217 -25.07 27.85 -8.06
C LEU A 217 -24.25 28.49 -9.19
N GLU A 218 -23.99 27.75 -10.27
CA GLU A 218 -23.30 28.27 -11.45
C GLU A 218 -24.12 29.37 -12.13
N GLU A 219 -25.43 29.17 -12.31
CA GLU A 219 -26.33 30.17 -12.86
C GLU A 219 -26.44 31.41 -11.97
N LYS A 220 -26.50 31.24 -10.63
CA LYS A 220 -26.40 32.37 -9.69
C LYS A 220 -25.09 33.13 -9.85
N ARG A 221 -23.95 32.43 -9.93
CA ARG A 221 -22.63 33.07 -10.14
C ARG A 221 -22.56 33.80 -11.48
N LYS A 222 -23.14 33.25 -12.55
CA LYS A 222 -23.22 33.91 -13.86
C LYS A 222 -24.09 35.17 -13.78
N ALA A 223 -25.24 35.11 -13.09
CA ALA A 223 -26.11 36.26 -12.90
C ALA A 223 -25.43 37.36 -12.07
N GLU A 224 -24.78 37.02 -10.97
CA GLU A 224 -24.01 37.96 -10.14
C GLU A 224 -22.85 38.60 -10.93
N LEU A 225 -22.10 37.80 -11.71
CA LEU A 225 -21.03 38.32 -12.56
C LEU A 225 -21.58 39.24 -13.66
N ALA A 226 -22.72 38.91 -14.26
CA ALA A 226 -23.37 39.75 -15.25
C ALA A 226 -23.86 41.08 -14.65
N GLU A 227 -24.41 41.05 -13.44
CA GLU A 227 -24.82 42.25 -12.72
C GLU A 227 -23.63 43.11 -12.32
N ALA A 228 -22.57 42.51 -11.78
CA ALA A 228 -21.32 43.20 -11.46
C ALA A 228 -20.69 43.85 -12.71
N ARG A 229 -20.72 43.16 -13.86
CA ARG A 229 -20.28 43.73 -15.14
C ARG A 229 -21.14 44.92 -15.59
N LYS A 230 -22.46 44.85 -15.43
CA LYS A 230 -23.36 45.97 -15.74
C LYS A 230 -23.07 47.18 -14.85
N ARG A 231 -22.95 46.98 -13.53
CA ARG A 231 -22.61 48.05 -12.58
C ARG A 231 -21.23 48.66 -12.90
N ALA A 232 -20.22 47.84 -13.16
CA ALA A 232 -18.90 48.33 -13.54
C ALA A 232 -18.93 49.12 -14.86
N ALA A 233 -19.74 48.70 -15.84
CA ALA A 233 -19.91 49.43 -17.10
C ALA A 233 -20.66 50.76 -16.90
N GLU A 234 -21.66 50.80 -16.03
CA GLU A 234 -22.38 52.03 -15.66
C GLU A 234 -21.48 53.01 -14.90
N GLU A 235 -20.71 52.53 -13.92
CA GLU A 235 -19.73 53.34 -13.20
C GLU A 235 -18.63 53.88 -14.12
N ALA A 236 -18.13 53.07 -15.06
CA ALA A 236 -17.16 53.50 -16.06
C ALA A 236 -17.75 54.58 -16.98
N ARG A 237 -19.00 54.41 -17.44
CA ARG A 237 -19.71 55.42 -18.24
C ARG A 237 -19.90 56.72 -17.47
N ALA A 238 -20.33 56.65 -16.21
CA ALA A 238 -20.51 57.80 -15.34
C ALA A 238 -19.19 58.54 -15.09
N ARG A 239 -18.08 57.81 -14.92
CA ARG A 239 -16.73 58.40 -14.81
C ARG A 239 -16.31 59.12 -16.09
N ILE A 240 -16.50 58.49 -17.26
CA ILE A 240 -16.18 59.10 -18.55
C ILE A 240 -17.02 60.36 -18.79
N GLU A 241 -18.31 60.33 -18.43
CA GLU A 241 -19.20 61.48 -18.57
C GLU A 241 -18.85 62.62 -17.60
N ALA A 242 -18.52 62.29 -16.34
CA ALA A 242 -18.05 63.25 -15.36
C ALA A 242 -16.71 63.89 -15.76
N GLU A 243 -15.77 63.11 -16.30
CA GLU A 243 -14.49 63.59 -16.82
C GLU A 243 -14.70 64.51 -18.02
N ARG A 244 -15.55 64.13 -18.99
CA ARG A 244 -15.92 64.99 -20.12
C ARG A 244 -16.55 66.30 -19.68
N LYS A 245 -17.44 66.27 -18.68
CA LYS A 245 -18.05 67.49 -18.14
C LYS A 245 -17.01 68.38 -17.44
N ALA A 246 -16.13 67.78 -16.63
CA ALA A 246 -15.05 68.50 -15.96
C ALA A 246 -14.01 69.08 -16.94
N ASP A 247 -13.76 68.41 -18.06
CA ASP A 247 -12.91 68.92 -19.14
C ASP A 247 -13.58 70.08 -19.88
N LEU A 248 -14.87 69.97 -20.22
CA LEU A 248 -15.64 71.06 -20.82
C LEU A 248 -15.69 72.30 -19.92
N GLU A 249 -15.97 72.13 -18.62
CA GLU A 249 -15.96 73.23 -17.65
C GLU A 249 -14.57 73.86 -17.49
N ARG A 250 -13.49 73.06 -17.57
CA ARG A 250 -12.12 73.59 -17.57
C ARG A 250 -11.81 74.38 -18.83
N MET A 251 -12.21 73.88 -20.01
CA MET A 251 -12.03 74.60 -21.28
C MET A 251 -12.82 75.90 -21.30
N GLU A 252 -14.05 75.91 -20.78
CA GLU A 252 -14.88 77.11 -20.71
C GLU A 252 -14.31 78.15 -19.74
N ARG A 253 -13.87 77.72 -18.54
CA ARG A 253 -13.18 78.60 -17.59
C ARG A 253 -11.90 79.19 -18.18
N ALA A 254 -11.09 78.37 -18.86
CA ALA A 254 -9.87 78.83 -19.53
C ALA A 254 -10.18 79.84 -20.64
N ARG A 255 -11.27 79.64 -21.40
CA ARG A 255 -11.71 80.59 -22.43
C ARG A 255 -12.13 81.93 -21.83
N ILE A 256 -12.95 81.90 -20.77
CA ILE A 256 -13.41 83.10 -20.06
C ILE A 256 -12.23 83.87 -19.45
N GLU A 257 -11.28 83.17 -18.82
CA GLU A 257 -10.09 83.79 -18.23
C GLU A 257 -9.20 84.45 -19.29
N ASN A 258 -9.01 83.79 -20.43
CA ASN A 258 -8.21 84.33 -21.54
C ASN A 258 -8.89 85.56 -22.17
N GLU A 259 -10.21 85.54 -22.33
CA GLU A 259 -10.99 86.69 -22.82
C GLU A 259 -10.94 87.87 -21.85
N LEU A 260 -11.04 87.62 -20.53
CA LEU A 260 -10.88 88.65 -19.51
C LEU A 260 -9.45 89.21 -19.48
N ALA A 261 -8.44 88.37 -19.69
CA ALA A 261 -7.05 88.79 -19.78
C ALA A 261 -6.81 89.68 -21.02
N GLN A 262 -7.41 89.34 -22.16
CA GLN A 262 -7.35 90.16 -23.37
C GLN A 262 -8.03 91.52 -23.18
N GLN A 263 -9.23 91.57 -22.59
CA GLN A 263 -9.91 92.83 -22.31
C GLN A 263 -9.11 93.72 -21.34
N ARG A 264 -8.49 93.12 -20.31
CA ARG A 264 -7.61 93.86 -19.39
C ARG A 264 -6.35 94.38 -20.09
N ALA A 265 -5.80 93.65 -21.04
CA ALA A 265 -4.65 94.09 -21.83
C ALA A 265 -5.03 95.28 -22.73
N ILE A 266 -6.17 95.21 -23.42
CA ILE A 266 -6.71 96.30 -24.25
C ILE A 266 -6.96 97.55 -23.40
N ALA A 267 -7.67 97.43 -22.27
CA ALA A 267 -7.95 98.55 -21.38
C ALA A 267 -6.66 99.19 -20.80
N ARG A 268 -5.62 98.40 -20.55
CA ARG A 268 -4.31 98.92 -20.11
C ARG A 268 -3.60 99.68 -21.23
N ALA A 269 -3.69 99.20 -22.48
CA ALA A 269 -3.10 99.87 -23.63
C ALA A 269 -3.79 101.22 -23.90
N GLU A 270 -5.12 101.26 -23.89
CA GLU A 270 -5.90 102.50 -24.07
C GLU A 270 -5.61 103.53 -22.98
N LYS A 271 -5.51 103.10 -21.71
CA LYS A 271 -5.15 103.99 -20.61
C LYS A 271 -3.75 104.56 -20.76
N ALA A 272 -2.78 103.74 -21.15
CA ALA A 272 -1.41 104.20 -21.38
C ALA A 272 -1.31 105.21 -22.54
N GLU A 273 -2.16 105.08 -23.57
CA GLU A 273 -2.22 106.02 -24.68
C GLU A 273 -2.90 107.33 -24.29
N ALA A 274 -3.97 107.28 -23.49
CA ALA A 274 -4.63 108.46 -22.93
C ALA A 274 -3.69 109.27 -22.02
N ASP A 275 -2.91 108.60 -21.16
CA ASP A 275 -1.93 109.26 -20.28
C ASP A 275 -0.81 109.95 -21.08
N ARG A 276 -0.37 109.37 -22.21
CA ARG A 276 0.60 110.02 -23.12
C ARG A 276 0.04 111.28 -23.78
N GLN A 277 -1.20 111.23 -24.27
CA GLN A 277 -1.84 112.38 -24.91
C GLN A 277 -2.12 113.52 -23.91
N ALA A 278 -2.42 113.20 -22.64
CA ALA A 278 -2.58 114.20 -21.59
C ALA A 278 -1.25 114.92 -21.26
N ALA A 279 -0.15 114.17 -21.15
CA ALA A 279 1.18 114.75 -20.89
C ALA A 279 1.66 115.67 -22.03
N GLU A 280 1.37 115.33 -23.28
CA GLU A 280 1.75 116.14 -24.45
C GLU A 280 0.97 117.48 -24.52
N ARG A 281 -0.32 117.47 -24.16
CA ARG A 281 -1.15 118.69 -24.08
C ARG A 281 -0.69 119.64 -22.96
N GLU A 282 -0.24 119.11 -21.83
CA GLU A 282 0.26 119.92 -20.72
C GLU A 282 1.60 120.61 -21.05
N ALA A 283 2.50 119.90 -21.74
CA ALA A 283 3.77 120.46 -22.20
C ALA A 283 3.58 121.56 -23.28
N ALA A 284 2.58 121.41 -24.15
CA ALA A 284 2.23 122.41 -25.15
C ALA A 284 1.63 123.68 -24.52
N ALA A 285 0.78 123.54 -23.50
CA ALA A 285 0.18 124.67 -22.79
C ALA A 285 1.20 125.52 -22.02
N ARG A 286 2.23 124.89 -21.42
CA ARG A 286 3.29 125.61 -20.70
C ARG A 286 4.17 126.45 -21.65
N ARG A 287 4.48 125.95 -22.85
CA ARG A 287 5.26 126.70 -23.86
C ARG A 287 4.50 127.91 -24.44
N ALA A 288 3.17 127.84 -24.55
CA ALA A 288 2.36 128.96 -25.04
C ALA A 288 2.24 130.11 -24.02
N ALA A 289 2.31 129.81 -22.71
CA ALA A 289 2.20 130.82 -21.66
C ALA A 289 3.47 131.67 -21.45
N GLN A 290 4.65 131.16 -21.80
CA GLN A 290 5.94 131.84 -21.59
C GLN A 290 6.37 132.77 -22.74
N ALA A 291 5.69 132.69 -23.89
CA ALA A 291 5.99 133.48 -25.08
C ALA A 291 5.92 135.02 -24.90
N PRO A 292 4.94 135.61 -24.18
CA PRO A 292 4.84 137.06 -24.01
C PRO A 292 5.92 137.66 -23.08
N ASP A 293 6.42 136.87 -22.13
CA ASP A 293 7.39 137.32 -21.14
C ASP A 293 8.80 137.38 -21.73
N ARG A 294 9.11 136.44 -22.64
CA ARG A 294 10.36 136.45 -23.42
C ARG A 294 10.51 137.71 -24.29
N GLU A 295 9.43 138.19 -24.92
CA GLU A 295 9.46 139.42 -25.74
C GLU A 295 9.75 140.68 -24.91
N LYS A 296 9.21 140.78 -23.69
CA LYS A 296 9.45 141.93 -22.79
C LYS A 296 10.90 141.99 -22.30
N VAL A 297 11.52 140.85 -22.04
CA VAL A 297 12.93 140.76 -21.62
C VAL A 297 13.86 141.25 -22.74
N LEU A 298 13.59 140.88 -23.99
CA LEU A 298 14.35 141.35 -25.15
C LEU A 298 14.20 142.87 -25.38
N ALA A 299 13.00 143.42 -25.18
CA ALA A 299 12.77 144.87 -25.28
C ALA A 299 13.54 145.67 -24.21
N PHE A 300 13.71 145.13 -23.00
CA PHE A 300 14.52 145.73 -21.95
C PHE A 300 16.01 145.75 -22.30
N ALA A 301 16.56 144.63 -22.81
CA ALA A 301 17.95 144.57 -23.25
C ALA A 301 18.28 145.60 -24.34
N ALA A 302 17.36 145.81 -25.29
CA ALA A 302 17.51 146.84 -26.33
C ALA A 302 17.55 148.26 -25.77
N SER A 303 16.85 148.53 -24.67
CA SER A 303 16.84 149.85 -24.02
C SER A 303 18.17 150.15 -23.30
N VAL A 304 18.76 149.13 -22.66
CA VAL A 304 20.07 149.25 -22.00
C VAL A 304 21.17 149.62 -23.00
N ARG A 305 21.17 149.02 -24.20
CA ARG A 305 22.15 149.32 -25.27
C ARG A 305 22.12 150.78 -25.74
N ARG A 306 21.00 151.49 -25.58
CA ARG A 306 20.85 152.88 -26.05
C ARG A 306 21.37 153.92 -25.07
N LEU A 307 21.89 153.53 -23.91
CA LEU A 307 22.46 154.47 -22.94
C LEU A 307 23.74 155.12 -23.49
N ALA A 308 23.66 156.41 -23.81
CA ALA A 308 24.78 157.18 -24.34
C ALA A 308 25.84 157.46 -23.26
N VAL A 309 27.08 157.03 -23.49
CA VAL A 309 28.21 157.33 -22.60
C VAL A 309 28.81 158.69 -23.01
N PRO A 310 28.91 159.67 -22.10
CA PRO A 310 29.42 161.00 -22.42
C PRO A 310 30.91 160.97 -22.82
N ALA A 311 31.29 161.86 -23.75
CA ALA A 311 32.67 161.99 -24.22
C ALA A 311 33.55 162.66 -23.17
N LEU A 312 34.69 162.03 -22.84
CA LEU A 312 35.64 162.55 -21.85
C LEU A 312 36.97 162.87 -22.53
N SER A 313 37.35 164.15 -22.52
CA SER A 313 38.43 164.71 -23.36
C SER A 313 39.86 164.47 -22.84
N SER A 314 40.03 163.87 -21.66
CA SER A 314 41.35 163.58 -21.09
C SER A 314 41.81 162.16 -21.46
N PRO A 315 43.13 161.88 -21.53
CA PRO A 315 43.62 160.52 -21.79
C PRO A 315 43.15 159.48 -20.77
N ALA A 316 42.95 159.89 -19.51
CA ALA A 316 42.33 159.06 -18.47
C ALA A 316 40.82 158.87 -18.69
N GLY A 317 40.15 159.92 -19.17
CA GLY A 317 38.73 159.93 -19.52
C GLY A 317 38.37 159.00 -20.69
N ALA A 318 39.20 158.93 -21.73
CA ALA A 318 38.98 158.03 -22.85
C ALA A 318 39.01 156.54 -22.45
N ARG A 319 39.85 156.16 -21.48
CA ARG A 319 39.88 154.80 -20.94
C ARG A 319 38.64 154.49 -20.11
N ALA A 320 38.21 155.42 -19.26
CA ALA A 320 36.98 155.27 -18.47
C ALA A 320 35.73 155.18 -19.36
N GLN A 321 35.67 155.96 -20.45
CA GLN A 321 34.59 155.91 -21.43
C GLN A 321 34.50 154.54 -22.11
N ALA A 322 35.64 153.97 -22.53
CA ALA A 322 35.67 152.63 -23.14
C ALA A 322 35.21 151.53 -22.16
N GLU A 323 35.58 151.62 -20.88
CA GLU A 323 35.15 150.67 -19.86
C GLU A 323 33.65 150.75 -19.58
N LEU A 324 33.09 151.97 -19.51
CA LEU A 324 31.65 152.20 -19.36
C LEU A 324 30.84 151.61 -20.53
N SER A 325 31.27 151.85 -21.78
CA SER A 325 30.62 151.26 -22.95
C SER A 325 30.68 149.73 -22.96
N ALA A 326 31.81 149.14 -22.54
CA ALA A 326 31.94 147.69 -22.45
C ALA A 326 31.01 147.08 -21.39
N LYS A 327 30.80 147.75 -20.25
CA LYS A 327 29.87 147.29 -19.22
C LYS A 327 28.39 147.38 -19.65
N VAL A 328 28.01 148.44 -20.37
CA VAL A 328 26.65 148.59 -20.92
C VAL A 328 26.34 147.46 -21.92
N GLU A 329 27.26 147.17 -22.84
CA GLU A 329 27.08 146.07 -23.80
C GLU A 329 27.09 144.69 -23.12
N GLY A 330 27.96 144.50 -22.13
CA GLY A 330 28.02 143.26 -21.35
C GLY A 330 26.71 143.00 -20.58
N PHE A 331 26.10 144.03 -20.02
CA PHE A 331 24.83 143.90 -19.31
C PHE A 331 23.67 143.57 -20.25
N ALA A 332 23.59 144.23 -21.41
CA ALA A 332 22.57 143.91 -22.42
C ALA A 332 22.67 142.46 -22.91
N ARG A 333 23.88 141.96 -23.19
CA ARG A 333 24.10 140.55 -23.59
C ARG A 333 23.72 139.55 -22.51
N TRP A 334 23.97 139.87 -21.24
CA TRP A 334 23.56 138.98 -20.15
C TRP A 334 22.05 138.83 -20.07
N VAL A 335 21.29 139.93 -20.22
CA VAL A 335 19.82 139.89 -20.25
C VAL A 335 19.30 139.04 -21.42
N GLU A 336 19.89 139.18 -22.61
CA GLU A 336 19.50 138.41 -23.80
C GLU A 336 19.73 136.91 -23.64
N ASN A 337 20.85 136.50 -23.03
CA ASN A 337 21.25 135.09 -23.04
C ASN A 337 20.86 134.33 -21.77
N ALA A 338 20.91 134.94 -20.59
CA ALA A 338 20.64 134.22 -19.34
C ALA A 338 19.15 134.23 -18.95
N VAL A 339 18.46 135.35 -19.22
CA VAL A 339 17.08 135.56 -18.77
C VAL A 339 16.06 135.11 -19.82
N ALA A 340 16.36 135.25 -21.11
CA ALA A 340 15.46 134.81 -22.18
C ALA A 340 15.58 133.31 -22.55
N GLU A 341 16.58 132.58 -22.03
CA GLU A 341 16.69 131.11 -22.19
C GLU A 341 15.96 130.34 -21.09
N THR A 342 15.63 130.99 -19.98
CA THR A 342 14.91 130.39 -18.84
C THR A 342 13.38 130.61 -18.90
N LEU A 343 12.91 131.30 -19.95
CA LEU A 343 11.51 131.59 -20.29
C LEU A 343 11.21 131.10 -21.71
#